data_AF-A0A538EBV4-F1
#
_entry.id   AF-A0A538EBV4-F1
#
_cell.length_a   1.000
_cell.length_b   1.000
_cell.length_c   1.000
_cell.angle_alpha   90.00
_cell.angle_beta   90.00
_cell.angle_gamma   90.00
#
_symmetry.space_group_name_H-M   'P 1'
#
loop_
_entity.id
_entity.type
_entity.pdbx_description
1 polymer ?
#
loop_
_entity_poly.entity_id
_entity_poly.type
_entity_poly.pdbx_seq_one_letter_code
_entity_poly.pdbx_strand_id
1 'polypeptide(L)'
;MLTLGVDAARGGWIAVALEEGRFVDAALARRFPGVLERFPDAAVVGVDIPIGLPEPGTRRRADVEARGVVGPRRSSVFFTPSQAALEALSYGEARTIAPSTSAQGWALRTAILDVARIEDPRLHEVHPEVSFAALAGATLAFGKRTWNGQRERVRL
;
A
#
# COMPACT_ATOMS: atom_id res chain seq x y z
N MET A 1 -4.20 -17.10 -15.18
CA MET A 1 -3.52 -16.84 -13.88
C MET A 1 -4.26 -15.73 -13.19
N LEU A 2 -4.80 -16.04 -12.00
CA LEU A 2 -5.58 -15.11 -11.21
C LEU A 2 -4.65 -14.18 -10.41
N THR A 3 -4.84 -12.87 -10.54
CA THR A 3 -4.14 -11.85 -9.76
C THR A 3 -5.13 -10.93 -9.07
N LEU A 4 -4.80 -10.46 -7.86
CA LEU A 4 -5.63 -9.53 -7.11
C LEU A 4 -4.94 -8.19 -6.94
N GLY A 5 -5.69 -7.12 -7.16
CA GLY A 5 -5.39 -5.80 -6.62
C GLY A 5 -6.28 -5.52 -5.42
N VAL A 6 -5.69 -5.13 -4.29
CA VAL A 6 -6.40 -4.94 -3.02
C VAL A 6 -6.12 -3.55 -2.48
N ASP A 7 -7.17 -2.86 -2.03
CA ASP A 7 -7.06 -1.54 -1.40
C ASP A 7 -7.97 -1.43 -0.18
N ALA A 8 -7.61 -0.55 0.75
CA ALA A 8 -8.41 -0.26 1.92
C ALA A 8 -9.71 0.45 1.48
N ALA A 9 -10.84 -0.07 1.95
CA ALA A 9 -12.16 0.48 1.70
C ALA A 9 -12.85 0.87 3.00
N ARG A 10 -13.94 1.63 2.90
CA ARG A 10 -14.76 1.95 4.08
C ARG A 10 -15.27 0.63 4.69
N GLY A 11 -14.80 0.32 5.90
CA GLY A 11 -15.23 -0.87 6.66
C GLY A 11 -14.43 -2.14 6.38
N GLY A 12 -13.32 -2.07 5.66
CA GLY A 12 -12.42 -3.21 5.42
C GLY A 12 -11.60 -3.04 4.15
N TRP A 13 -11.76 -3.98 3.22
CA TRP A 13 -10.95 -4.11 2.01
C TRP A 13 -11.84 -4.34 0.80
N ILE A 14 -11.41 -3.82 -0.34
CA ILE A 14 -11.91 -4.20 -1.67
C ILE A 14 -10.79 -4.96 -2.39
N ALA A 15 -11.14 -6.11 -2.96
CA ALA A 15 -10.27 -6.86 -3.83
C ALA A 15 -10.88 -6.92 -5.24
N VAL A 16 -10.06 -6.65 -6.25
CA VAL A 16 -10.40 -6.80 -7.66
C VAL A 16 -9.58 -7.95 -8.22
N ALA A 17 -10.26 -8.96 -8.75
CA ALA A 17 -9.65 -10.13 -9.33
C ALA A 17 -9.57 -10.00 -10.85
N LEU A 18 -8.38 -10.22 -11.38
CA LEU A 18 -8.09 -10.24 -12.81
C LEU A 18 -7.59 -11.62 -13.22
N GLU A 19 -8.04 -12.10 -14.37
CA GLU A 19 -7.43 -13.23 -15.06
C GLU A 19 -7.01 -12.78 -16.46
N GLU A 20 -5.72 -12.94 -16.78
CA GLU A 20 -5.14 -12.48 -18.05
C GLU A 20 -5.42 -10.98 -18.33
N GLY A 21 -5.38 -10.16 -17.28
CA GLY A 21 -5.65 -8.73 -17.35
C GLY A 21 -7.12 -8.37 -17.52
N ARG A 22 -8.04 -9.35 -17.55
CA ARG A 22 -9.47 -9.12 -17.63
C ARG A 22 -10.12 -9.23 -16.26
N PHE A 23 -11.05 -8.33 -15.97
CA PHE A 23 -11.87 -8.39 -14.77
C PHE A 23 -12.68 -9.69 -14.74
N VAL A 24 -12.63 -10.40 -13.62
CA VAL A 24 -13.41 -11.63 -13.40
C VAL A 24 -14.26 -11.60 -12.14
N ASP A 25 -13.84 -10.89 -11.09
CA ASP A 25 -14.62 -10.76 -9.86
C ASP A 25 -14.17 -9.57 -8.99
N ALA A 26 -15.00 -9.18 -8.03
CA ALA A 26 -14.63 -8.28 -6.95
C ALA A 26 -15.29 -8.69 -5.64
N ALA A 27 -14.60 -8.50 -4.52
CA ALA A 27 -15.15 -8.81 -3.20
C ALA A 27 -14.80 -7.75 -2.16
N LEU A 28 -15.76 -7.51 -1.27
CA LEU A 28 -15.54 -6.75 -0.04
C LEU A 28 -15.28 -7.72 1.12
N ALA A 29 -14.27 -7.43 1.93
CA ALA A 29 -13.96 -8.18 3.13
C ALA A 29 -13.74 -7.23 4.31
N ARG A 30 -14.26 -7.57 5.49
CA ARG A 30 -14.09 -6.72 6.69
C ARG A 30 -12.67 -6.74 7.26
N ARG A 31 -11.94 -7.83 7.00
CA ARG A 31 -10.55 -8.06 7.42
C ARG A 31 -9.77 -8.65 6.24
N PHE A 32 -8.48 -8.38 6.17
CA PHE A 32 -7.64 -8.82 5.05
C PHE A 32 -7.63 -10.35 4.85
N PRO A 33 -7.59 -11.20 5.90
CA PRO A 33 -7.66 -12.66 5.71
C PRO A 33 -8.89 -13.12 4.92
N GLY A 34 -10.03 -12.41 5.04
CA GLY A 34 -11.23 -12.72 4.26
C GLY A 34 -11.07 -12.52 2.75
N VAL A 35 -10.11 -11.68 2.31
CA VAL A 35 -9.73 -11.58 0.90
C VAL A 35 -9.02 -12.86 0.44
N LEU A 36 -8.07 -13.36 1.24
CA LEU A 36 -7.33 -14.58 0.91
C LEU A 36 -8.23 -15.83 0.93
N GLU A 37 -9.15 -15.90 1.89
CA GLU A 37 -10.18 -16.95 1.96
C GLU A 37 -11.13 -16.93 0.75
N ARG A 38 -11.49 -15.74 0.25
CA ARG A 38 -12.38 -15.57 -0.91
C ARG A 38 -11.72 -15.99 -2.22
N PHE A 39 -10.40 -15.83 -2.31
CA PHE A 39 -9.60 -16.08 -3.51
C PHE A 39 -8.42 -17.02 -3.21
N PRO A 40 -8.69 -18.27 -2.80
CA PRO A 40 -7.64 -19.21 -2.40
C PRO A 40 -6.69 -19.56 -3.55
N ASP A 41 -7.14 -19.44 -4.80
CA ASP A 41 -6.38 -19.77 -6.01
C ASP A 41 -5.67 -18.55 -6.65
N ALA A 42 -5.71 -17.38 -6.00
CA ALA A 42 -4.93 -16.24 -6.46
C ALA A 42 -3.44 -16.62 -6.48
N ALA A 43 -2.75 -16.29 -7.57
CA ALA A 43 -1.30 -16.51 -7.69
C ALA A 43 -0.51 -15.34 -7.13
N VAL A 44 -1.06 -14.12 -7.23
CA VAL A 44 -0.44 -12.87 -6.78
C VAL A 44 -1.52 -11.99 -6.15
N VAL A 45 -1.22 -11.40 -4.99
CA VAL A 45 -2.07 -10.47 -4.25
C VAL A 45 -1.28 -9.20 -4.00
N GLY A 46 -1.55 -8.15 -4.78
CA GLY A 46 -0.94 -6.84 -4.60
C GLY A 46 -1.80 -5.94 -3.72
N VAL A 47 -1.23 -5.36 -2.65
CA VAL A 47 -1.93 -4.46 -1.73
C VAL A 47 -1.18 -3.13 -1.55
N ASP A 48 -1.89 -2.00 -1.60
CA ASP A 48 -1.33 -0.66 -1.29
C ASP A 48 -1.27 -0.41 0.22
N ILE A 49 -0.52 -1.26 0.92
CA ILE A 49 -0.25 -1.11 2.35
C ILE A 49 1.17 -1.60 2.66
N PRO A 50 1.90 -0.91 3.55
CA PRO A 50 3.21 -1.38 4.01
C PRO A 50 3.19 -2.80 4.58
N ILE A 51 4.12 -3.65 4.13
CA ILE A 51 4.38 -4.99 4.67
C ILE A 51 5.75 -5.02 5.35
N GLY A 52 5.80 -5.58 6.56
CA GLY A 52 6.97 -5.55 7.43
C GLY A 52 7.11 -4.18 8.11
N LEU A 53 7.07 -4.15 9.44
CA LEU A 53 7.07 -2.91 10.21
C LEU A 53 8.47 -2.62 10.76
N PRO A 54 8.95 -1.36 10.70
CA PRO A 54 10.25 -1.02 11.24
C PRO A 54 10.19 -0.87 12.77
N GLU A 55 11.35 -1.00 13.40
CA GLU A 55 11.54 -0.55 14.78
C GLU A 55 11.59 0.99 14.87
N PRO A 56 11.24 1.59 16.02
CA PRO A 56 11.38 3.03 16.23
C PRO A 56 12.78 3.54 15.84
N GLY A 57 12.83 4.64 15.08
CA GLY A 57 14.07 5.25 14.62
C GLY A 57 14.70 4.60 13.38
N THR A 58 14.18 3.46 12.91
CA THR A 58 14.66 2.78 11.70
C THR A 58 13.76 3.08 10.49
N ARG A 59 14.26 2.80 9.28
CA ARG A 59 13.51 2.93 8.02
C ARG A 59 13.57 1.63 7.26
N ARG A 60 12.46 1.24 6.64
CA ARG A 60 12.42 0.09 5.74
C ARG A 60 13.20 0.41 4.47
N ARG A 61 13.93 -0.58 3.96
CA ARG A 61 14.61 -0.47 2.66
C ARG A 61 13.61 -0.17 1.54
N ALA A 62 12.45 -0.82 1.57
CA ALA A 62 11.35 -0.61 0.62
C ALA A 62 10.92 0.87 0.53
N ASP A 63 10.72 1.55 1.67
CA ASP A 63 10.35 2.97 1.69
C ASP A 63 11.43 3.86 1.04
N VAL A 64 12.71 3.58 1.33
CA VAL A 64 13.84 4.36 0.82
C VAL A 64 13.98 4.18 -0.68
N GLU A 65 13.90 2.94 -1.16
CA GLU A 65 13.99 2.60 -2.58
C GLU A 65 12.79 3.15 -3.37
N ALA A 66 11.57 3.00 -2.86
CA ALA A 66 10.36 3.56 -3.48
C ALA A 66 10.46 5.08 -3.65
N ARG A 67 10.96 5.79 -2.63
CA ARG A 67 11.24 7.23 -2.71
C ARG A 67 12.29 7.58 -3.75
N GLY A 68 13.27 6.71 -3.98
CA GLY A 68 14.25 6.84 -5.06
C GLY A 68 13.59 6.71 -6.44
N VAL A 69 12.77 5.67 -6.63
CA VAL A 69 12.06 5.40 -7.90
C VAL A 69 11.15 6.56 -8.30
N VAL A 70 10.40 7.14 -7.37
CA VAL A 70 9.47 8.26 -7.71
C VAL A 70 10.17 9.64 -7.76
N GLY A 71 11.48 9.70 -7.46
CA GLY A 71 12.33 10.87 -7.66
C GLY A 71 11.77 12.20 -7.10
N PRO A 72 11.52 13.22 -7.95
CA PRO A 72 10.95 14.52 -7.52
C PRO A 72 9.61 14.42 -6.78
N ARG A 73 8.92 13.28 -6.87
CA ARG A 73 7.68 12.97 -6.16
C ARG A 73 7.89 12.12 -4.91
N ARG A 74 9.11 12.03 -4.38
CA ARG A 74 9.43 11.28 -3.14
C ARG A 74 8.54 11.60 -1.95
N SER A 75 7.98 12.80 -1.84
CA SER A 75 7.04 13.15 -0.77
C SER A 75 5.69 12.43 -0.86
N SER A 76 5.36 11.81 -2.01
CA SER A 76 4.16 10.98 -2.18
C SER A 76 4.27 9.60 -1.51
N VAL A 77 5.50 9.15 -1.22
CA VAL A 77 5.78 7.91 -0.49
C VAL A 77 6.12 8.32 0.96
N PHE A 78 5.21 8.12 1.90
CA PHE A 78 5.51 8.39 3.32
C PHE A 78 6.34 7.24 3.92
N PHE A 79 7.14 7.53 4.95
CA PHE A 79 7.82 6.46 5.69
C PHE A 79 6.81 5.71 6.55
N THR A 80 6.92 4.39 6.54
CA THR A 80 6.04 3.53 7.34
C THR A 80 6.30 3.77 8.82
N PRO A 81 5.26 4.07 9.62
CA PRO A 81 5.42 4.20 11.07
C PRO A 81 5.92 2.89 11.69
N SER A 82 6.64 2.98 12.80
CA SER A 82 7.08 1.76 13.52
C SER A 82 5.90 1.00 14.11
N GLN A 83 6.09 -0.29 14.37
CA GLN A 83 5.04 -1.10 15.01
C GLN A 83 4.61 -0.51 16.36
N ALA A 84 5.56 -0.16 17.22
CA ALA A 84 5.28 0.46 18.51
C ALA A 84 4.54 1.79 18.38
N ALA A 85 4.83 2.56 17.33
CA ALA A 85 4.00 3.73 17.04
C ALA A 85 2.58 3.24 16.75
N LEU A 86 2.37 2.40 15.71
CA LEU A 86 1.05 1.95 15.21
C LEU A 86 0.11 1.38 16.28
N GLU A 87 0.68 0.75 17.31
CA GLU A 87 -0.04 0.16 18.44
C GLU A 87 -0.42 1.17 19.54
N ALA A 88 0.09 2.41 19.50
CA ALA A 88 -0.22 3.45 20.47
C ALA A 88 -1.72 3.83 20.47
N LEU A 89 -2.19 4.32 21.63
CA LEU A 89 -3.61 4.61 21.84
C LEU A 89 -4.04 5.93 21.17
N SER A 90 -3.08 6.80 20.86
CA SER A 90 -3.35 8.09 20.23
C SER A 90 -2.23 8.52 19.28
N TYR A 91 -2.55 9.42 18.35
CA TYR A 91 -1.55 10.01 17.47
C TYR A 91 -0.46 10.79 18.24
N GLY A 92 -0.86 11.45 19.34
CA GLY A 92 0.08 12.17 20.20
C GLY A 92 1.11 11.23 20.83
N GLU A 93 0.66 10.10 21.36
CA GLU A 93 1.52 9.06 21.91
C GLU A 93 2.40 8.41 20.83
N ALA A 94 1.83 8.09 19.67
CA ALA A 94 2.58 7.56 18.53
C ALA A 94 3.76 8.47 18.12
N ARG A 95 3.55 9.79 18.20
CA ARG A 95 4.59 10.79 17.96
C ARG A 95 5.62 10.91 19.07
N THR A 96 5.25 10.63 20.32
CA THR A 96 6.24 10.52 21.41
C THR A 96 7.14 9.31 21.20
N ILE A 97 6.59 8.17 20.78
CA ILE A 97 7.33 6.93 20.50
C ILE A 97 8.21 7.09 19.26
N ALA A 98 7.66 7.61 18.18
CA ALA A 98 8.36 7.83 16.92
C ALA A 98 8.01 9.22 16.36
N PRO A 99 8.85 10.25 16.63
CA PRO A 99 8.59 11.64 16.22
C PRO A 99 8.39 11.86 14.71
N SER A 100 8.91 10.95 13.88
CA SER A 100 8.75 10.97 12.42
C SER A 100 7.41 10.43 11.93
N THR A 101 6.53 9.95 12.82
CA THR A 101 5.23 9.39 12.45
C THR A 101 4.32 10.44 11.83
N SER A 102 4.05 10.29 10.53
CA SER A 102 3.12 11.16 9.81
C SER A 102 1.67 10.89 10.22
N ALA A 103 0.82 11.93 10.18
CA ALA A 103 -0.62 11.77 10.44
C ALA A 103 -1.29 10.83 9.43
N GLN A 104 -0.84 10.84 8.16
CA GLN A 104 -1.34 9.95 7.12
C GLN A 104 -0.95 8.49 7.40
N GLY A 105 0.31 8.21 7.73
CA GLY A 105 0.74 6.87 8.11
C GLY A 105 0.02 6.35 9.36
N TRP A 106 -0.21 7.24 10.35
CA TRP A 106 -1.00 6.92 11.53
C TRP A 106 -2.46 6.58 11.22
N ALA A 107 -3.09 7.36 10.34
CA ALA A 107 -4.48 7.16 9.97
C ALA A 107 -4.71 5.78 9.31
N LEU A 108 -3.69 5.22 8.66
CA LEU A 108 -3.71 3.90 8.06
C LEU A 108 -3.43 2.75 9.04
N ARG A 109 -3.21 3.02 10.34
CA ARG A 109 -2.79 2.00 11.31
C ARG A 109 -3.65 0.74 11.31
N THR A 110 -4.97 0.88 11.19
CA THR A 110 -5.88 -0.27 11.22
C THR A 110 -5.66 -1.16 10.00
N ALA A 111 -5.50 -0.57 8.81
CA ALA A 111 -5.23 -1.33 7.60
C ALA A 111 -3.82 -1.97 7.64
N ILE A 112 -2.80 -1.21 8.09
CA ILE A 112 -1.43 -1.72 8.22
C ILE A 112 -1.40 -2.93 9.17
N LEU A 113 -1.99 -2.80 10.36
CA LEU A 113 -1.97 -3.87 11.36
C LEU A 113 -2.80 -5.10 10.95
N ASP A 114 -3.83 -4.93 10.13
CA ASP A 114 -4.64 -6.04 9.60
C ASP A 114 -3.87 -6.89 8.58
N VAL A 115 -2.79 -6.36 7.98
CA VAL A 115 -1.92 -7.07 7.04
C VAL A 115 -0.56 -7.45 7.66
N ALA A 116 -0.08 -6.71 8.65
CA ALA A 116 1.29 -6.81 9.16
C ALA A 116 1.72 -8.21 9.65
N ARG A 117 0.77 -9.06 10.06
CA ARG A 117 1.03 -10.42 10.59
C ARG A 117 0.74 -11.54 9.59
N ILE A 118 0.38 -11.18 8.35
CA ILE A 118 0.02 -12.17 7.34
C ILE A 118 1.30 -12.66 6.66
N GLU A 119 1.56 -13.95 6.85
CA GLU A 119 2.62 -14.66 6.16
C GLU A 119 2.00 -15.45 5.00
N ASP A 120 1.89 -14.80 3.84
CA ASP A 120 1.45 -15.44 2.60
C ASP A 120 2.45 -15.11 1.48
N PRO A 121 3.10 -16.10 0.84
CA PRO A 121 4.13 -15.84 -0.17
C PRO A 121 3.58 -15.17 -1.44
N ARG A 122 2.26 -15.15 -1.63
CA ARG A 122 1.59 -14.51 -2.75
C ARG A 122 1.30 -13.04 -2.50
N LEU A 123 1.45 -12.59 -1.25
CA LEU A 123 1.13 -11.24 -0.83
C LEU A 123 2.32 -10.32 -1.08
N HIS A 124 2.07 -9.25 -1.83
CA HIS A 124 3.07 -8.25 -2.19
C HIS A 124 2.58 -6.84 -1.85
N GLU A 125 3.46 -6.07 -1.22
CA GLU A 125 3.29 -4.62 -1.10
C GLU A 125 3.40 -4.00 -2.49
N VAL A 126 2.42 -3.18 -2.85
CA VAL A 126 2.39 -2.41 -4.08
C VAL A 126 2.34 -0.93 -3.72
N HIS A 127 3.04 -0.08 -4.47
CA HIS A 127 2.93 1.37 -4.30
C HIS A 127 2.50 1.98 -5.64
N PRO A 128 1.28 2.54 -5.77
CA PRO A 128 0.75 2.96 -7.07
C PRO A 128 1.66 3.91 -7.85
N GLU A 129 2.31 4.87 -7.18
CA GLU A 129 3.24 5.80 -7.86
C GLU A 129 4.51 5.09 -8.39
N VAL A 130 4.97 4.03 -7.71
CA VAL A 130 6.10 3.21 -8.18
C VAL A 130 5.64 2.35 -9.36
N SER A 131 4.45 1.74 -9.26
CA SER A 131 3.86 0.95 -10.34
C SER A 131 3.67 1.77 -11.61
N PHE A 132 3.13 2.98 -11.52
CA PHE A 132 2.99 3.84 -12.70
C PHE A 132 4.33 4.34 -13.24
N ALA A 133 5.32 4.61 -12.38
CA ALA A 133 6.66 4.95 -12.85
C ALA A 133 7.31 3.79 -13.62
N ALA A 134 7.11 2.55 -13.15
CA ALA A 134 7.55 1.35 -13.86
C ALA A 134 6.84 1.18 -15.21
N LEU A 135 5.51 1.36 -15.25
CA LEU A 135 4.73 1.30 -16.51
C LEU A 135 5.16 2.39 -17.51
N ALA A 136 5.46 3.59 -17.04
CA ALA A 136 5.92 4.69 -17.87
C ALA A 136 7.39 4.57 -18.30
N GLY A 137 8.18 3.72 -17.64
CA GLY A 137 9.64 3.67 -17.79
C GLY A 137 10.36 4.94 -17.29
N ALA A 138 9.68 5.83 -16.57
CA ALA A 138 10.17 7.11 -16.09
C ALA A 138 9.36 7.62 -14.89
N THR A 139 9.88 8.62 -14.16
CA THR A 139 9.11 9.29 -13.11
C THR A 139 7.94 10.06 -13.70
N LEU A 140 6.76 10.00 -13.07
CA LEU A 140 5.60 10.79 -13.48
C LEU A 140 5.80 12.29 -13.18
N ALA A 141 5.40 13.14 -14.12
CA ALA A 141 5.55 14.58 -14.00
C ALA A 141 4.48 15.21 -13.10
N PHE A 142 3.26 14.65 -13.10
CA PHE A 142 2.11 15.26 -12.46
C PHE A 142 1.55 14.42 -11.31
N GLY A 143 1.14 15.12 -10.24
CA GLY A 143 0.48 14.47 -9.11
C GLY A 143 -0.86 13.86 -9.51
N LYS A 144 -1.19 12.69 -8.96
CA LYS A 144 -2.41 11.93 -9.29
C LYS A 144 -3.72 12.71 -9.16
N ARG A 145 -3.77 13.77 -8.35
CA ARG A 145 -4.98 14.59 -8.15
C ARG A 145 -5.21 15.67 -9.22
N THR A 146 -4.26 15.87 -10.12
CA THR A 146 -4.37 16.85 -11.21
C THR A 146 -4.98 16.23 -12.46
N TRP A 147 -5.63 17.03 -13.31
CA TRP A 147 -6.14 16.56 -14.59
C TRP A 147 -5.01 15.96 -15.47
N ASN A 148 -3.86 16.64 -15.55
CA ASN A 148 -2.69 16.13 -16.28
C ASN A 148 -2.23 14.77 -15.72
N GLY A 149 -2.15 14.62 -14.40
CA GLY A 149 -1.72 13.37 -13.77
C GLY A 149 -2.70 12.21 -13.98
N GLN A 150 -4.01 12.47 -13.99
CA GLN A 150 -5.00 11.45 -14.34
C GLN A 150 -4.85 11.02 -15.81
N ARG A 151 -4.72 11.98 -16.73
CA ARG A 151 -4.54 11.70 -18.16
C ARG A 151 -3.24 10.98 -18.49
N GLU A 152 -2.16 11.29 -17.77
CA GLU A 152 -0.87 10.61 -17.89
C GLU A 152 -1.01 9.11 -17.56
N ARG A 153 -1.68 8.77 -16.45
CA ARG A 153 -1.87 7.37 -16.00
C ARG A 153 -2.80 6.56 -16.89
N VAL A 154 -3.87 7.17 -17.42
CA VAL A 154 -4.83 6.50 -18.32
C VAL A 154 -4.23 6.12 -19.68
N ARG A 155 -3.10 6.73 -20.06
CA ARG A 155 -2.43 6.49 -21.35
C ARG A 155 -1.37 5.39 -21.30
N LEU A 156 -1.03 4.90 -20.11
CA LEU A 156 -0.10 3.79 -19.89
C LEU A 156 -0.84 2.46 -20.07
#